data_AF-A0A7H8L6Q2-F1
#
_entry.id   AF-A0A7H8L6Q2-F1
#
_cell.length_a   1.000
_cell.length_b   1.000
_cell.length_c   1.000
_cell.angle_alpha   90.00
_cell.angle_beta   90.00
_cell.angle_gamma   90.00
#
_symmetry.space_group_name_H-M   'P 1'
#
loop_
_entity.id
_entity.type
_entity.pdbx_description
1 polymer ?
#
loop_
_entity_poly.entity_id
_entity_poly.type
_entity_poly.pdbx_seq_one_letter_code
_entity_poly.pdbx_strand_id
1 'polypeptide(L)' 'MLAAFGQRPESSVPDTLGSLELTWLTAEFEQHYGIELDLTDEQFAAVRTVDDAVEVLRGAVLAANPSPGTDGAARS' A
#
# COMPACT_ATOMS: atom_id res chain seq x y z
N MET A 1 7.39 -9.29 1.09
CA MET A 1 7.33 -8.34 -0.04
C MET A 1 8.66 -7.61 -0.22
N LEU A 2 9.01 -6.55 0.51
CA LEU A 2 10.27 -5.77 0.30
C LEU A 2 11.59 -6.56 0.37
N ALA A 3 11.67 -7.59 1.21
CA ALA A 3 12.84 -8.46 1.29
C ALA A 3 13.12 -9.17 -0.06
N ALA A 4 12.07 -9.46 -0.84
CA ALA A 4 12.18 -10.09 -2.15
C ALA A 4 12.73 -9.14 -3.23
N PHE A 5 12.45 -7.83 -3.15
CA PHE A 5 13.00 -6.84 -4.07
C PHE A 5 14.54 -6.87 -4.11
N GLY A 6 15.17 -7.00 -2.93
CA GLY A 6 16.62 -7.06 -2.78
C GLY A 6 17.21 -8.47 -2.65
N GLN A 7 16.39 -9.53 -2.76
CA GLN A 7 16.78 -10.92 -2.46
C GLN A 7 17.56 -11.03 -1.13
N ARG A 8 17.06 -10.34 -0.10
CA ARG A 8 17.71 -10.15 1.21
C ARG A 8 16.86 -10.76 2.32
N PRO A 9 17.44 -11.10 3.49
CA PRO A 9 16.64 -11.47 4.65
C PRO A 9 15.81 -10.28 5.15
N GLU A 10 14.68 -10.56 5.77
CA GLU A 10 13.76 -9.55 6.32
C GLU A 10 14.42 -8.63 7.35
N SER A 11 15.31 -9.17 8.19
CA SER A 11 16.10 -8.42 9.17
C SER A 11 17.10 -7.42 8.56
N SER A 12 17.31 -7.50 7.24
CA SER A 12 18.20 -6.61 6.49
C SER A 12 17.44 -5.67 5.55
N VAL A 13 16.11 -5.61 5.66
CA VAL A 13 15.32 -4.57 4.98
C VAL A 13 15.62 -3.23 5.65
N PRO A 14 16.10 -2.22 4.91
CA PRO A 14 16.28 -0.88 5.45
C PRO A 14 14.93 -0.26 5.79
N ASP A 15 14.93 0.56 6.85
CA ASP A 15 13.74 1.32 7.25
C ASP A 15 13.37 2.40 6.23
N THR A 16 14.37 3.02 5.61
CA THR A 16 14.16 4.03 4.56
C THR A 16 13.81 3.38 3.23
N LEU A 17 12.87 3.98 2.49
CA LEU A 17 12.47 3.55 1.15
C LEU A 17 12.80 4.62 0.11
N GLY A 18 13.48 4.18 -0.95
CA GLY A 18 13.63 4.94 -2.19
C GLY A 18 12.41 4.79 -3.10
N SER A 19 12.36 5.63 -4.13
CA SER A 19 11.27 5.65 -5.11
C SER A 19 11.08 4.30 -5.82
N LEU A 20 12.17 3.64 -6.20
CA LEU A 20 12.10 2.36 -6.91
C LEU A 20 11.55 1.23 -6.02
N GLU A 21 11.95 1.19 -4.75
CA GLU A 21 11.47 0.21 -3.78
C GLU A 21 9.99 0.41 -3.50
N LEU A 22 9.55 1.67 -3.42
CA LEU A 22 8.15 2.03 -3.28
C LEU A 22 7.33 1.64 -4.51
N THR A 23 7.78 1.98 -5.72
CA THR A 23 7.12 1.57 -6.96
C THR A 23 6.97 0.05 -7.04
N TRP A 24 8.04 -0.69 -6.74
CA TRP A 24 8.00 -2.14 -6.74
C TRP A 24 7.06 -2.69 -5.66
N LEU A 25 7.10 -2.12 -4.45
CA LEU A 25 6.24 -2.53 -3.34
C LEU A 25 4.76 -2.37 -3.71
N THR A 26 4.38 -1.23 -4.29
CA THR A 26 3.00 -0.98 -4.72
C THR A 26 2.57 -2.03 -5.75
N ALA A 27 3.36 -2.25 -6.80
CA ALA A 27 3.03 -3.23 -7.84
C ALA A 27 2.95 -4.67 -7.30
N GLU A 28 3.83 -5.06 -6.38
CA GLU A 28 3.78 -6.38 -5.75
C GLU A 28 2.57 -6.51 -4.82
N PHE A 29 2.20 -5.44 -4.11
CA PHE A 29 1.02 -5.41 -3.24
C PHE A 29 -0.28 -5.57 -4.04
N GLU A 30 -0.42 -4.80 -5.13
CA GLU A 30 -1.54 -4.89 -6.07
C GLU A 30 -1.69 -6.30 -6.65
N GLN A 31 -0.59 -6.89 -7.13
CA GLN A 31 -0.60 -8.26 -7.66
C GLN A 31 -0.92 -9.30 -6.59
N HIS A 32 -0.36 -9.17 -5.38
CA HIS A 32 -0.57 -10.12 -4.30
C HIS A 32 -2.02 -10.15 -3.82
N TYR A 33 -2.66 -8.99 -3.73
CA TYR A 33 -4.04 -8.87 -3.25
C TYR A 33 -5.09 -8.80 -4.37
N GLY A 34 -4.66 -8.70 -5.63
CA GLY A 34 -5.56 -8.60 -6.78
C GLY A 34 -6.38 -7.30 -6.78
N ILE A 35 -5.79 -6.19 -6.35
CA ILE A 35 -6.41 -4.87 -6.27
C ILE A 35 -5.64 -3.86 -7.13
N GLU A 36 -6.29 -2.75 -7.46
CA GLU A 36 -5.65 -1.58 -8.06
C GLU A 36 -5.73 -0.44 -7.05
N LEU A 37 -4.59 0.17 -6.73
CA LEU A 37 -4.52 1.28 -5.77
C LEU A 37 -4.45 2.62 -6.53
N ASP A 38 -5.41 3.49 -6.25
CA ASP A 38 -5.36 4.87 -6.72
C ASP A 38 -4.57 5.74 -5.73
N LEU A 39 -3.24 5.78 -5.93
CA LEU A 39 -2.32 6.59 -5.14
C LEU A 39 -1.90 7.83 -5.94
N THR A 40 -2.09 9.02 -5.37
CA THR A 40 -1.63 10.26 -6.00
C THR A 40 -0.12 10.42 -5.91
N ASP A 41 0.44 11.25 -6.78
CA ASP A 41 1.87 11.59 -6.77
C ASP A 41 2.31 12.17 -5.42
N GLU A 42 1.45 12.94 -4.74
CA GLU A 42 1.74 13.47 -3.41
C GLU A 42 1.81 12.36 -2.36
N GLN A 43 0.95 11.34 -2.44
CA GLN A 43 1.00 10.20 -1.54
C GLN A 43 2.28 9.38 -1.77
N PHE A 44 2.65 9.14 -3.03
CA PHE A 44 3.94 8.52 -3.37
C PHE A 44 5.11 9.37 -2.87
N ALA A 45 5.04 10.69 -3.05
CA ALA A 45 6.09 11.61 -2.63
C ALA A 45 6.17 11.78 -1.11
N ALA A 46 5.16 11.41 -0.34
CA ALA A 46 5.19 11.49 1.13
C ALA A 46 5.94 10.32 1.77
N VAL A 47 6.03 9.16 1.09
CA VAL A 47 6.64 7.95 1.65
C VAL A 47 8.16 8.06 1.67
N ARG A 48 8.77 7.91 2.84
CA ARG A 48 10.22 7.88 3.05
C ARG A 48 10.68 6.66 3.85
N THR A 49 9.76 6.03 4.57
CA THR A 49 10.02 4.87 5.43
C THR A 49 9.05 3.72 5.13
N VAL A 50 9.35 2.54 5.67
CA VAL A 50 8.45 1.39 5.63
C VAL A 50 7.13 1.71 6.35
N ASP A 51 7.18 2.42 7.46
CA ASP A 51 5.99 2.82 8.21
C ASP A 51 5.09 3.77 7.40
N ASP A 52 5.67 4.75 6.70
CA ASP A 52 4.89 5.63 5.81
C ASP A 52 4.18 4.82 4.72
N ALA A 53 4.87 3.83 4.13
CA ALA A 53 4.29 2.96 3.11
C ALA A 53 3.13 2.14 3.67
N VAL A 54 3.26 1.60 4.88
CA VAL A 54 2.19 0.84 5.55
C VAL A 54 0.95 1.73 5.76
N GLU A 55 1.13 2.95 6.24
CA GLU A 55 0.01 3.86 6.49
C GLU A 55 -0.68 4.30 5.18
N VAL A 56 0.09 4.62 4.14
CA VAL A 56 -0.47 4.99 2.82
C VAL A 56 -1.22 3.82 2.19
N LEU A 57 -0.63 2.62 2.15
CA LEU A 57 -1.26 1.43 1.57
C LEU A 57 -2.50 1.02 2.35
N ARG A 58 -2.47 1.10 3.70
CA ARG A 58 -3.64 0.87 4.55
C ARG A 58 -4.78 1.83 4.17
N GLY A 59 -4.49 3.12 4.10
CA GLY A 59 -5.48 4.13 3.75
C GLY A 59 -6.11 3.88 2.38
N ALA A 60 -5.29 3.55 1.39
CA ALA A 60 -5.75 3.27 0.02
C ALA A 60 -6.64 2.02 -0.06
N VAL A 61 -6.28 0.93 0.63
CA VAL A 61 -7.11 -0.28 0.69
C VAL A 61 -8.47 -0.01 1.34
N LEU A 62 -8.49 0.75 2.44
CA LEU A 62 -9.73 1.10 3.13
C LEU A 62 -10.63 2.02 2.28
N ALA A 63 -10.04 2.92 1.49
CA ALA A 63 -10.78 3.75 0.55
C ALA A 63 -11.34 2.95 -0.64
N ALA A 64 -10.59 1.96 -1.14
CA ALA A 64 -10.98 1.10 -2.26
C ALA A 64 -12.06 0.07 -1.88
N ASN A 65 -12.08 -0.37 -0.62
CA ASN A 65 -13.11 -1.26 -0.07
C ASN A 65 -13.99 -0.52 0.96
N PRO A 66 -14.90 0.39 0.55
CA PRO A 66 -15.91 0.89 1.46
C PRO A 66 -16.75 -0.31 1.91
N SER A 67 -16.73 -0.62 3.21
CA SER A 67 -17.48 -1.74 3.79
C SER A 67 -18.89 -1.84 3.17
N PRO A 68 -19.30 -2.99 2.61
CA PRO A 68 -20.68 -3.20 2.22
C PRO A 68 -21.53 -3.34 3.47
N GLY A 69 -22.03 -2.22 4.02
CA GLY A 69 -23.02 -2.28 5.09
C GLY A 69 -23.08 -1.07 6.02
N THR A 70 -23.58 0.06 5.53
CA THR A 70 -24.43 0.95 6.37
C THR A 70 -25.48 1.74 5.57
N ASP A 71 -25.37 1.87 4.24
CA ASP A 71 -26.27 2.73 3.43
C ASP A 71 -27.53 2.03 2.86
N GLY A 72 -28.04 0.99 3.53
CA GLY A 72 -29.19 0.20 3.05
C GLY A 72 -30.49 0.26 3.88
N ALA A 73 -30.46 0.81 5.10
CA ALA A 73 -31.54 0.57 6.08
C ALA A 73 -32.71 1.59 6.08
N ALA A 74 -32.91 2.37 5.00
CA ALA A 74 -33.97 3.39 4.99
C ALA A 74 -34.73 3.49 3.66
N ARG A 75 -35.21 2.37 3.12
CA ARG A 75 -36.29 2.37 2.10
C ARG A 75 -37.14 1.10 2.19
N SER A 76 -38.16 1.07 3.06
CA SER A 76 -39.40 0.29 2.92
C SER A 76 -40.39 0.74 3.98
#